data_AF-A0A7K4FAQ9-F1
#
_entry.id   AF-A0A7K4FAQ9-F1
#
_cell.length_a   1.000
_cell.length_b   1.000
_cell.length_c   1.000
_cell.angle_alpha   90.00
_cell.angle_beta   90.00
_cell.angle_gamma   90.00
#
_symmetry.space_group_name_H-M   'P 1'
#
loop_
_entity.id
_entity.type
_entity.pdbx_description
1 polymer ?
#
loop_
_entity_poly.entity_id
_entity_poly.type
_entity_poly.pdbx_seq_one_letter_code
_entity_poly.pdbx_strand_id
1 'polypeptide(L)'
;LSIASEVLGEKDLKRIVQLTGFSVSTGIGTMPYAFVKLNVNGEDHIGTDYGVGPVDAALNAIQKITGKISEIRIKDYGLASISGGSGALCEVTVKVEDPLGNKVSAKSVGEDIVTTSVKAVIDAINRIMLKKMYNEKQIN
;
A
#
# COMPACT_ATOMS: atom_id res chain seq x y z
N LEU A 1 -13.08 4.53 -4.53
CA LEU A 1 -13.27 3.64 -5.70
C LEU A 1 -14.22 4.38 -6.63
N SER A 2 -13.77 4.73 -7.85
CA SER A 2 -14.55 5.57 -8.76
C SER A 2 -15.51 4.69 -9.56
N ILE A 3 -16.69 5.21 -9.89
CA ILE A 3 -17.74 4.50 -10.65
C ILE A 3 -17.20 3.92 -11.98
N ALA A 4 -16.15 4.52 -12.54
CA ALA A 4 -15.46 4.01 -13.72
C ALA A 4 -14.87 2.58 -13.54
N SER A 5 -14.33 2.24 -12.36
CA SER A 5 -13.77 0.91 -12.08
C SER A 5 -14.82 -0.19 -11.94
N GLU A 6 -16.06 0.17 -11.57
CA GLU A 6 -17.15 -0.79 -11.36
C GLU A 6 -17.80 -1.23 -12.68
N VAL A 7 -17.84 -0.33 -13.67
CA VAL A 7 -18.41 -0.59 -15.00
C VAL A 7 -17.44 -1.32 -15.93
N LEU A 8 -16.12 -1.20 -15.71
CA LEU A 8 -15.09 -1.79 -16.57
C LEU A 8 -14.74 -3.26 -16.27
N GLY A 9 -15.42 -3.92 -15.33
CA GLY A 9 -15.12 -5.32 -15.02
C GLY A 9 -13.71 -5.52 -14.42
N GLU A 10 -13.18 -4.54 -13.68
CA GLU A 10 -11.88 -4.64 -12.98
C GLU A 10 -11.91 -5.61 -11.77
N LYS A 11 -12.86 -6.55 -11.70
CA LYS A 11 -12.92 -7.56 -10.64
C LYS A 11 -11.80 -8.60 -10.74
N ASP A 12 -11.11 -8.71 -11.87
CA ASP A 12 -10.05 -9.69 -12.13
C ASP A 12 -8.66 -9.08 -12.39
N LEU A 13 -8.35 -7.89 -11.82
CA LEU A 13 -6.95 -7.50 -11.72
C LEU A 13 -6.26 -8.45 -10.75
N LYS A 14 -5.43 -9.36 -11.29
CA LYS A 14 -4.61 -10.29 -10.50
C LYS A 14 -3.90 -9.54 -9.38
N ARG A 15 -4.38 -9.71 -8.14
CA ARG A 15 -3.68 -9.19 -6.95
C ARG A 15 -2.47 -10.07 -6.69
N ILE A 16 -1.30 -9.52 -6.98
CA ILE A 16 -0.02 -10.18 -6.76
C ILE A 16 0.33 -10.17 -5.28
N VAL A 17 0.02 -9.06 -4.58
CA VAL A 17 0.29 -8.84 -3.17
C VAL A 17 -1.03 -8.68 -2.40
N GLN A 18 -1.20 -9.43 -1.34
CA GLN A 18 -2.37 -9.39 -0.46
C GLN A 18 -1.93 -9.18 0.99
N LEU A 19 -2.59 -8.26 1.70
CA LEU A 19 -2.37 -8.06 3.13
C LEU A 19 -3.14 -9.14 3.91
N THR A 20 -2.44 -10.08 4.53
CA THR A 20 -3.05 -11.21 5.26
C THR A 20 -2.90 -11.11 6.77
N GLY A 21 -2.08 -10.18 7.26
CA GLY A 21 -1.97 -9.86 8.67
C GLY A 21 -1.39 -8.46 8.88
N PHE A 22 -1.92 -7.73 9.85
CA PHE A 22 -1.49 -6.38 10.15
C PHE A 22 -1.71 -6.09 11.63
N SER A 23 -0.71 -5.52 12.28
CA SER A 23 -0.82 -4.99 13.63
C SER A 23 0.11 -3.80 13.78
N VAL A 24 -0.32 -2.79 14.52
CA VAL A 24 0.47 -1.60 14.80
C VAL A 24 0.25 -1.21 16.25
N SER A 25 1.32 -0.79 16.91
CA SER A 25 1.28 -0.30 18.29
C SER A 25 2.02 1.03 18.37
N THR A 26 1.38 2.00 19.02
CA THR A 26 1.91 3.35 19.22
C THR A 26 1.36 3.93 20.51
N GLY A 27 2.12 4.80 21.17
CA GLY A 27 1.73 5.42 22.43
C GLY A 27 2.74 6.45 22.89
N ILE A 28 2.37 7.26 23.88
CA ILE A 28 3.29 8.24 24.46
C ILE A 28 4.42 7.50 25.19
N GLY A 29 5.67 7.84 24.87
CA GLY A 29 6.85 7.21 25.47
C GLY A 29 7.17 5.81 24.94
N THR A 30 6.47 5.34 23.90
CA THR A 30 6.78 4.07 23.23
C THR A 30 7.28 4.34 21.81
N MET A 31 8.15 3.46 21.32
CA MET A 31 8.59 3.48 19.93
C MET A 31 7.49 2.84 19.07
N PRO A 32 6.90 3.57 18.10
CA PRO A 32 5.90 3.00 17.20
C PRO A 32 6.47 1.80 16.44
N TYR A 33 5.68 0.74 16.36
CA TYR A 33 6.07 -0.53 15.76
C TYR A 33 4.92 -1.13 14.96
N ALA A 34 5.25 -1.76 13.83
CA ALA A 34 4.30 -2.46 13.00
C ALA A 34 4.76 -3.89 12.68
N PHE A 35 3.78 -4.78 12.63
CA PHE A 35 3.86 -6.11 12.06
C PHE A 35 3.01 -6.17 10.80
N VAL A 36 3.58 -6.70 9.72
CA VAL A 36 2.91 -6.87 8.44
C VAL A 36 3.15 -8.29 7.94
N LYS A 37 2.08 -8.94 7.50
CA LYS A 37 2.11 -10.20 6.78
C LYS A 37 1.46 -10.00 5.41
N LEU A 38 2.24 -10.28 4.36
CA LEU A 38 1.80 -10.21 2.97
C LEU A 38 1.84 -11.61 2.37
N ASN A 39 0.79 -11.98 1.63
CA ASN A 39 0.86 -13.09 0.70
C ASN A 39 1.25 -12.55 -0.68
N VAL A 40 2.35 -13.02 -1.25
CA VAL A 40 2.84 -12.63 -2.57
C VAL A 40 2.89 -13.85 -3.46
N ASN A 41 2.03 -13.90 -4.49
CA ASN A 41 1.92 -15.06 -5.40
C ASN A 41 1.77 -16.42 -4.69
N GLY A 42 1.07 -16.47 -3.53
CA GLY A 42 0.86 -17.70 -2.77
C GLY A 42 1.88 -17.93 -1.66
N GLU A 43 2.99 -17.19 -1.61
CA GLU A 43 3.99 -17.29 -0.53
C GLU A 43 3.76 -16.23 0.53
N ASP A 44 3.79 -16.65 1.80
CA ASP A 44 3.64 -15.74 2.93
C ASP A 44 4.99 -15.12 3.32
N HIS A 45 5.01 -13.79 3.38
CA HIS A 45 6.14 -12.99 3.84
C HIS A 45 5.73 -12.17 5.06
N ILE A 46 6.63 -12.13 6.04
CA ILE A 46 6.45 -11.37 7.28
C ILE A 46 7.55 -10.31 7.36
N GLY A 47 7.16 -9.11 7.80
CA GLY A 47 8.05 -8.00 8.02
C GLY A 47 7.60 -7.21 9.23
N THR A 48 8.60 -6.69 9.94
CA THR A 48 8.37 -5.85 11.10
C THR A 48 9.34 -4.68 11.06
N ASP A 49 8.86 -3.53 11.53
CA ASP A 49 9.71 -2.36 11.64
C ASP A 49 9.18 -1.32 12.63
N TYR A 50 10.06 -0.39 12.95
CA TYR A 50 9.78 0.79 13.74
C TYR A 50 9.67 2.02 12.84
N GLY A 51 9.16 3.11 13.40
CA GLY A 51 9.07 4.37 12.69
C GLY A 51 8.76 5.53 13.61
N VAL A 52 8.71 6.73 13.03
CA VAL A 52 8.33 7.96 13.74
C VAL A 52 6.86 7.90 14.19
N GLY A 53 6.02 7.19 13.44
CA GLY A 53 4.60 7.00 13.73
C GLY A 53 4.08 5.66 13.22
N PRO A 54 2.79 5.34 13.48
CA PRO A 54 2.22 4.04 13.13
C PRO A 54 2.18 3.80 11.62
N VAL A 55 1.93 4.86 10.83
CA VAL A 55 1.96 4.78 9.36
C VAL A 55 3.38 4.49 8.88
N ASP A 56 4.35 5.29 9.33
CA ASP A 56 5.77 5.13 8.96
C ASP A 56 6.29 3.72 9.29
N ALA A 57 6.04 3.24 10.51
CA ALA A 57 6.42 1.89 10.93
C ALA A 57 5.83 0.81 10.01
N ALA A 58 4.55 0.95 9.64
CA ALA A 58 3.90 0.02 8.70
C ALA A 58 4.50 0.08 7.29
N LEU A 59 4.80 1.29 6.79
CA LEU A 59 5.42 1.46 5.48
C LEU A 59 6.85 0.92 5.43
N ASN A 60 7.61 1.07 6.50
CA ASN A 60 8.96 0.52 6.61
C ASN A 60 8.92 -1.02 6.64
N ALA A 61 7.99 -1.61 7.41
CA ALA A 61 7.76 -3.05 7.43
C ALA A 61 7.36 -3.60 6.05
N ILE A 62 6.47 -2.91 5.33
CA ILE A 62 6.11 -3.26 3.94
C ILE A 62 7.33 -3.17 3.04
N GLN A 63 8.08 -2.06 3.08
CA GLN A 63 9.28 -1.88 2.25
C GLN A 63 10.35 -2.94 2.52
N LYS A 64 10.51 -3.44 3.75
CA LYS A 64 11.39 -4.57 4.07
C LYS A 64 10.96 -5.88 3.40
N ILE A 65 9.66 -6.11 3.27
CA ILE A 65 9.12 -7.27 2.56
C ILE A 65 9.28 -7.07 1.05
N THR A 66 8.79 -5.94 0.54
CA THR A 66 8.67 -5.69 -0.90
C THR A 66 9.99 -5.32 -1.53
N GLY A 67 10.92 -4.67 -0.85
CA GLY A 67 12.25 -4.34 -1.37
C GLY A 67 13.08 -5.57 -1.75
N LYS A 68 12.75 -6.74 -1.19
CA LYS A 68 13.32 -8.03 -1.60
C LYS A 68 12.72 -8.57 -2.91
N ILE A 69 11.58 -8.04 -3.34
CA ILE A 69 10.74 -8.53 -4.43
C ILE A 69 10.77 -7.53 -5.61
N SER A 70 10.59 -6.25 -5.32
CA SER A 70 10.66 -5.13 -6.26
C SER A 70 11.04 -3.86 -5.49
N GLU A 71 12.14 -3.22 -5.86
CA GLU A 71 12.49 -1.90 -5.33
C GLU A 71 11.41 -0.91 -5.79
N ILE A 72 10.68 -0.33 -4.85
CA ILE A 72 9.59 0.63 -5.10
C ILE A 72 9.78 1.77 -4.12
N ARG A 73 9.74 3.01 -4.62
CA ARG A 73 9.89 4.22 -3.81
C ARG A 73 8.58 4.97 -3.77
N ILE A 74 8.12 5.31 -2.56
CA ILE A 74 6.99 6.21 -2.37
C ILE A 74 7.47 7.63 -2.67
N LYS A 75 6.82 8.32 -3.61
CA LYS A 75 7.15 9.69 -4.02
C LYS A 75 6.26 10.72 -3.37
N ASP A 76 4.96 10.45 -3.37
CA ASP A 76 3.96 11.32 -2.74
C ASP A 76 3.08 10.49 -1.81
N TYR A 77 2.75 11.07 -0.67
CA TYR A 77 1.73 10.59 0.26
C TYR A 77 0.81 11.76 0.61
N GLY A 78 -0.50 11.56 0.45
CA GLY A 78 -1.52 12.55 0.79
C GLY A 78 -2.61 11.93 1.66
N LEU A 79 -2.99 12.64 2.72
CA LEU A 79 -4.08 12.29 3.62
C LEU A 79 -5.08 13.44 3.65
N ALA A 80 -6.35 13.14 3.42
CA ALA A 80 -7.44 14.12 3.48
C ALA A 80 -8.65 13.53 4.22
N SER A 81 -9.41 14.35 4.93
CA SER A 81 -10.72 13.96 5.44
C SER A 81 -11.78 14.15 4.36
N ILE A 82 -12.65 13.15 4.18
CA ILE A 82 -13.81 13.22 3.28
C ILE A 82 -15.02 13.80 4.00
N SER A 83 -15.24 13.38 5.24
CA SER A 83 -16.33 13.84 6.10
C SER A 83 -15.81 14.42 7.41
N GLY A 84 -16.70 15.00 8.22
CA GLY A 84 -16.37 15.57 9.52
C GLY A 84 -16.79 14.68 10.69
N GLY A 85 -16.30 15.01 11.89
CA GLY A 85 -16.59 14.29 13.13
C GLY A 85 -15.57 13.20 13.46
N SER A 86 -15.70 12.58 14.63
CA SER A 86 -14.76 11.57 15.12
C SER A 86 -14.77 10.26 14.32
N GLY A 87 -15.84 10.00 13.58
CA GLY A 87 -15.96 8.89 12.63
C GLY A 87 -15.75 9.32 11.17
N ALA A 88 -15.01 10.41 10.96
CA ALA A 88 -14.74 10.90 9.62
C ALA A 88 -14.04 9.83 8.76
N LEU A 89 -14.49 9.70 7.51
CA LEU A 89 -13.75 8.92 6.53
C LEU A 89 -12.51 9.70 6.12
N CYS A 90 -11.38 9.01 6.06
CA CYS A 90 -10.16 9.51 5.49
C CYS A 90 -9.94 8.96 4.08
N GLU A 91 -9.28 9.76 3.26
CA GLU A 91 -8.76 9.41 1.95
C GLU A 91 -7.25 9.44 2.01
N VAL A 92 -6.63 8.34 1.62
CA VAL A 92 -5.18 8.26 1.45
C VAL A 92 -4.85 8.08 -0.02
N THR A 93 -4.01 8.95 -0.56
CA THR A 93 -3.47 8.87 -1.91
C THR A 93 -1.97 8.65 -1.84
N VAL A 94 -1.46 7.69 -2.61
CA VAL A 94 -0.04 7.35 -2.67
C VAL A 94 0.41 7.35 -4.13
N LYS A 95 1.57 7.94 -4.41
CA LYS A 95 2.27 7.76 -5.67
C LYS A 95 3.56 7.01 -5.45
N VAL A 96 3.81 6.00 -6.27
CA VAL A 96 5.04 5.19 -6.21
C VAL A 96 5.74 5.18 -7.56
N GLU A 97 7.06 5.00 -7.50
CA GLU A 97 7.95 4.92 -8.66
C GLU A 97 8.90 3.73 -8.50
N ASP A 98 9.15 3.01 -9.60
CA ASP A 98 10.17 1.94 -9.65
C ASP A 98 11.50 2.46 -10.25
N PRO A 99 12.60 1.69 -10.15
CA PRO A 99 13.89 2.07 -10.73
C PRO A 99 13.88 2.26 -12.25
N LEU A 100 12.88 1.70 -12.95
CA LEU A 100 12.71 1.85 -14.40
C LEU A 100 11.98 3.16 -14.75
N GLY A 101 11.60 3.97 -13.76
CA GLY A 101 10.89 5.23 -13.93
C GLY A 101 9.38 5.08 -14.14
N ASN A 102 8.83 3.87 -13.98
CA ASN A 102 7.39 3.69 -14.02
C ASN A 102 6.76 4.35 -12.80
N LYS A 103 5.74 5.18 -13.03
CA LYS A 103 4.97 5.83 -11.97
C LYS A 103 3.53 5.32 -11.97
N VAL A 104 2.98 5.11 -10.79
CA VAL A 104 1.57 4.82 -10.57
C VAL A 104 1.05 5.55 -9.33
N SER A 105 -0.25 5.81 -9.33
CA SER A 105 -0.96 6.36 -8.18
C SER A 105 -2.01 5.36 -7.71
N ALA A 106 -2.22 5.27 -6.40
CA ALA A 106 -3.30 4.53 -5.77
C ALA A 106 -4.00 5.39 -4.72
N LYS A 107 -5.23 5.01 -4.41
CA LYS A 107 -6.08 5.71 -3.45
C LYS A 107 -6.90 4.70 -2.66
N SER A 108 -7.00 4.92 -1.36
CA SER A 108 -7.87 4.17 -0.46
C SER A 108 -8.71 5.11 0.39
N VAL A 109 -9.88 4.63 0.82
CA VAL A 109 -10.81 5.36 1.68
C VAL A 109 -11.23 4.46 2.83
N GLY A 110 -11.26 4.99 4.04
CA GLY A 110 -11.66 4.24 5.23
C GLY A 110 -11.70 5.09 6.49
N GLU A 111 -12.16 4.50 7.60
CA GLU A 111 -12.29 5.19 8.89
C GLU A 111 -10.95 5.24 9.63
N ASP A 112 -10.15 4.17 9.56
CA ASP A 112 -8.85 4.08 10.23
C ASP A 112 -7.72 4.57 9.32
N ILE A 113 -7.03 5.63 9.75
CA ILE A 113 -5.96 6.28 8.96
C ILE A 113 -4.82 5.30 8.65
N VAL A 114 -4.43 4.46 9.61
CA VAL A 114 -3.26 3.60 9.46
C VAL A 114 -3.54 2.47 8.48
N THR A 115 -4.64 1.76 8.69
CA THR A 115 -5.10 0.66 7.84
C THR A 115 -5.40 1.16 6.43
N THR A 116 -6.02 2.34 6.29
CA THR A 116 -6.30 2.96 4.99
C THR A 116 -5.00 3.31 4.27
N SER A 117 -3.99 3.79 5.00
CA SER A 117 -2.67 4.06 4.44
C SER A 117 -1.98 2.81 3.92
N VAL A 118 -1.98 1.74 4.72
CA VAL A 118 -1.41 0.44 4.34
C VAL A 118 -2.10 -0.10 3.10
N LYS A 119 -3.44 -0.07 3.06
CA LYS A 119 -4.21 -0.51 1.88
C LYS A 119 -3.85 0.28 0.62
N ALA A 120 -3.73 1.61 0.72
CA ALA A 120 -3.35 2.44 -0.42
C ALA A 120 -1.96 2.08 -0.96
N VAL A 121 -1.00 1.78 -0.08
CA VAL A 121 0.34 1.35 -0.49
C VAL A 121 0.35 -0.03 -1.13
N ILE A 122 -0.37 -1.00 -0.57
CA ILE A 122 -0.50 -2.34 -1.18
C ILE A 122 -1.17 -2.26 -2.56
N ASP A 123 -2.18 -1.40 -2.73
CA ASP A 123 -2.80 -1.18 -4.03
C ASP A 123 -1.81 -0.51 -5.02
N ALA A 124 -0.98 0.44 -4.55
CA ALA A 124 0.07 1.05 -5.38
C ALA A 124 1.12 0.03 -5.85
N ILE A 125 1.56 -0.85 -4.94
CA ILE A 125 2.50 -1.93 -5.24
C ILE A 125 1.91 -2.89 -6.28
N ASN A 126 0.66 -3.32 -6.11
CA ASN A 126 0.00 -4.17 -7.09
C ASN A 126 -0.05 -3.51 -8.48
N ARG A 127 -0.42 -2.23 -8.53
CA ARG A 127 -0.50 -1.48 -9.81
C ARG A 127 0.85 -1.37 -10.50
N ILE A 128 1.93 -1.08 -9.77
CA ILE A 128 3.25 -0.94 -10.39
C ILE A 128 3.81 -2.29 -10.86
N MET A 129 3.58 -3.36 -10.10
CA MET A 129 3.97 -4.71 -10.50
C MET A 129 3.22 -5.17 -11.76
N LEU A 130 1.91 -4.92 -11.84
CA LEU A 130 1.12 -5.22 -13.04
C LEU A 130 1.59 -4.41 -14.26
N LYS A 131 1.90 -3.13 -14.08
CA LYS A 131 2.45 -2.27 -15.15
C LYS A 131 3.80 -2.79 -15.65
N LYS A 132 4.68 -3.19 -14.74
CA LYS A 132 5.97 -3.81 -15.07
C LYS A 132 5.79 -5.08 -15.91
N MET A 133 4.90 -5.99 -15.47
CA MET A 133 4.60 -7.23 -16.19
C MET A 133 4.00 -6.98 -17.58
N TYR A 134 3.15 -5.96 -17.74
CA TYR A 134 2.58 -5.59 -19.03
C TYR A 134 3.66 -5.08 -19.99
N ASN A 135 4.57 -4.23 -19.51
CA ASN A 135 5.67 -3.71 -20.32
C ASN A 135 6.64 -4.82 -20.74
N GLU A 136 6.95 -5.78 -19.86
CA GLU A 136 7.81 -6.93 -20.19
C GLU A 136 7.22 -7.85 -21.27
N LYS A 137 5.89 -7.96 -21.35
CA LYS A 137 5.20 -8.75 -22.39
C LYS A 137 5.10 -8.05 -23.76
N GLN A 138 5.30 -6.73 -23.82
CA GLN A 138 5.29 -5.97 -25.08
C GLN A 138 6.68 -5.94 -25.74
N ILE A 139 7.73 -6.25 -24.97
CA ILE A 139 9.12 -6.25 -25.41
C ILE A 139 9.55 -7.65 -25.91
N ASN A 140 8.79 -8.69 -25.57
CA ASN A 140 8.95 -10.07 -26.05
C ASN A 140 7.87 -10.43 -27.07
#